data_AF-A0A9J2PMW4-F1
#
_entry.id   AF-A0A9J2PMW4-F1
#
_cell.length_a   1.000
_cell.length_b   1.000
_cell.length_c   1.000
_cell.angle_alpha   90.00
_cell.angle_beta   90.00
_cell.angle_gamma   90.00
#
_symmetry.space_group_name_H-M   'P 1'
#
loop_
_entity.id
_entity.type
_entity.pdbx_description
1 polymer ?
#
loop_
_entity_poly.entity_id
_entity_poly.type
_entity_poly.pdbx_seq_one_letter_code
_entity_poly.pdbx_strand_id
1 'polypeptide(L)'
;MSENYVKHVDEQIEALHSDLWNGGRNHIIFNLYHGTYPDYSDHDLGFDVGYAMVARASANAQIFRPNFDLSFPLFHKEHSLRTVVESVWPLKLKDEYLVSFKGKRYVYGIGSETRDSLYHLHNAHSVVMVTTCKHNNDWKKYEDERCDEDNIEYERWDYETTMSNSTFCLTPRGRRLGSFRFLESLRLGCIPVILSDDWELPFSEIIDWSQAAVIAHEDTVLTISDVLNAIPLERVLYMKQQARGLYHRYFSSVEKIVLTSVQIIEERIAKQRGEEGHHWNAISEHPRLPISNSAHSSMCEFIVLATNKVSGRLVRLVRLLSTLSEVVKITVLWPTSRGIPPLQHDFSVETEVDVRLISNSDQSAFFNLTRNDGHTLVGGYVFFLDERISISRDDVLFALESVQLEPKRLHGFYAASHKISGKVWTVETTPSSQYSIMLLHFAVLNKDYLKQFWRWVPLPAIELASRIPQCYTLLLNFMLTEISGRPPILIADRTKDSWMNSRNYTICLNKLSSLVWPSGVSLISSQIRIDRLLFVDDRGIVTP
;
A
#
# COMPACT_ATOMS: atom_id res chain seq x y z
N MET A 1 -29.78 16.46 13.14
CA MET A 1 -28.45 16.75 12.55
C MET A 1 -27.52 15.61 12.90
N SER A 2 -26.50 15.34 12.07
CA SER A 2 -25.48 14.32 12.37
C SER A 2 -24.84 14.58 13.73
N GLU A 3 -24.47 13.54 14.47
CA GLU A 3 -23.71 13.67 15.74
C GLU A 3 -22.36 14.37 15.54
N ASN A 4 -21.82 14.30 14.32
CA ASN A 4 -20.57 14.94 13.92
C ASN A 4 -20.76 16.34 13.32
N TYR A 5 -21.99 16.89 13.35
CA TYR A 5 -22.25 18.21 12.80
C TYR A 5 -21.67 19.29 13.71
N VAL A 6 -20.72 20.06 13.19
CA VAL A 6 -20.13 21.20 13.87
C VAL A 6 -20.95 22.45 13.53
N LYS A 7 -21.59 23.05 14.53
CA LYS A 7 -22.32 24.31 14.37
C LYS A 7 -21.33 25.48 14.37
N HIS A 8 -21.61 26.51 13.57
CA HIS A 8 -20.80 27.75 13.53
C HIS A 8 -19.31 27.46 13.28
N VAL A 9 -19.03 26.67 12.23
CA VAL A 9 -17.66 26.22 11.93
C VAL A 9 -16.76 27.39 11.51
N ASP A 10 -17.33 28.40 10.86
CA ASP A 10 -16.71 29.69 10.57
C ASP A 10 -16.23 30.39 11.84
N GLU A 11 -17.11 30.58 12.84
CA GLU A 11 -16.75 31.21 14.11
C GLU A 11 -15.65 30.41 14.85
N GLN A 12 -15.69 29.08 14.75
CA GLN A 12 -14.67 28.22 15.35
C GLN A 12 -13.30 28.36 14.67
N ILE A 13 -13.28 28.49 13.34
CA ILE A 13 -12.04 28.70 12.58
C ILE A 13 -11.50 30.10 12.84
N GLU A 14 -12.36 31.12 12.89
CA GLU A 14 -11.98 32.50 13.23
C GLU A 14 -11.41 32.62 14.65
N ALA A 15 -11.88 31.78 15.58
CA ALA A 15 -11.36 31.73 16.95
C ALA A 15 -9.99 31.03 17.08
N LEU A 16 -9.51 30.35 16.04
CA LEU A 16 -8.16 29.76 16.05
C LEU A 16 -7.09 30.86 16.08
N HIS A 17 -5.94 30.56 16.67
CA HIS A 17 -4.79 31.46 16.64
C HIS A 17 -4.43 31.82 15.20
N SER A 18 -4.08 33.09 14.92
CA SER A 18 -3.83 33.59 13.55
C SER A 18 -2.79 32.77 12.80
N ASP A 19 -1.80 32.23 13.51
CA ASP A 19 -0.72 31.41 12.95
C ASP A 19 -1.17 29.99 12.57
N LEU A 20 -2.31 29.52 13.10
CA LEU A 20 -2.86 28.20 12.77
C LEU A 20 -3.56 28.26 11.42
N TRP A 21 -4.66 29.00 11.28
CA TRP A 21 -5.42 29.03 10.01
C TRP A 21 -4.67 29.77 8.91
N ASN A 22 -3.97 30.87 9.23
CA ASN A 22 -3.14 31.64 8.30
C ASN A 22 -3.83 31.93 6.94
N GLY A 23 -5.12 32.26 6.97
CA GLY A 23 -5.94 32.48 5.77
C GLY A 23 -6.00 31.28 4.82
N GLY A 24 -5.88 30.06 5.32
CA GLY A 24 -5.89 28.81 4.55
C GLY A 24 -4.53 28.43 3.93
N ARG A 25 -3.47 29.22 4.11
CA ARG A 25 -2.15 28.88 3.56
C ARG A 25 -1.59 27.63 4.23
N ASN A 26 -1.01 26.72 3.44
CA ASN A 26 -0.54 25.41 3.89
C ASN A 26 -1.63 24.50 4.46
N HIS A 27 -2.90 24.72 4.10
CA HIS A 27 -4.02 23.87 4.48
C HIS A 27 -4.59 23.10 3.29
N ILE A 28 -5.06 21.88 3.56
CA ILE A 28 -5.82 21.05 2.64
C ILE A 28 -7.13 20.69 3.34
N ILE A 29 -8.25 20.98 2.68
CA ILE A 29 -9.59 20.68 3.18
C ILE A 29 -10.13 19.47 2.41
N PHE A 30 -10.48 18.40 3.12
CA PHE A 30 -11.11 17.23 2.51
C PHE A 30 -12.63 17.36 2.54
N ASN A 31 -13.23 17.63 1.39
CA ASN A 31 -14.68 17.67 1.20
C ASN A 31 -15.19 16.35 0.58
N LEU A 32 -15.63 15.44 1.45
CA LEU A 32 -16.12 14.11 1.05
C LEU A 32 -17.47 14.16 0.33
N TYR A 33 -18.36 15.09 0.67
CA TYR A 33 -19.71 15.16 0.11
C TYR A 33 -19.92 16.42 -0.72
N HIS A 34 -18.92 16.77 -1.53
CA HIS A 34 -18.89 17.96 -2.37
C HIS A 34 -20.03 18.02 -3.39
N GLY A 35 -20.69 19.18 -3.44
CA GLY A 35 -21.66 19.56 -4.46
C GLY A 35 -22.93 18.72 -4.50
N THR A 36 -24.03 19.31 -4.94
CA THR A 36 -25.22 18.59 -5.39
C THR A 36 -25.84 19.36 -6.53
N TYR A 37 -26.73 18.71 -7.29
CA TYR A 37 -27.53 19.43 -8.28
C TYR A 37 -28.22 20.67 -7.66
N PRO A 38 -28.31 21.83 -8.37
CA PRO A 38 -28.02 22.04 -9.79
C PRO A 38 -26.59 22.39 -10.19
N ASP A 39 -25.81 22.96 -9.30
CA ASP A 39 -24.57 23.65 -9.63
C ASP A 39 -23.31 22.85 -9.30
N TYR A 40 -23.46 21.80 -8.46
CA TYR A 40 -22.36 20.97 -7.98
C TYR A 40 -21.20 21.81 -7.42
N SER A 41 -21.54 22.85 -6.64
CA SER A 41 -20.59 23.86 -6.15
C SER A 41 -20.22 23.71 -4.66
N ASP A 42 -19.33 24.59 -4.18
CA ASP A 42 -18.81 24.62 -2.81
C ASP A 42 -19.64 25.47 -1.83
N HIS A 43 -20.88 25.86 -2.17
CA HIS A 43 -21.68 26.76 -1.33
C HIS A 43 -21.91 26.26 0.11
N ASP A 44 -21.81 24.95 0.34
CA ASP A 44 -22.18 24.30 1.61
C ASP A 44 -21.00 24.02 2.55
N LEU A 45 -19.79 24.55 2.31
CA LEU A 45 -18.66 24.34 3.23
C LEU A 45 -18.86 25.04 4.59
N GLY A 46 -19.63 26.12 4.63
CA GLY A 46 -19.98 26.82 5.87
C GLY A 46 -18.88 27.72 6.45
N PHE A 47 -17.78 27.96 5.71
CA PHE A 47 -16.71 28.91 6.04
C PHE A 47 -15.92 29.31 4.78
N ASP A 48 -15.16 30.40 4.86
CA ASP A 48 -14.25 30.83 3.78
C ASP A 48 -12.94 30.01 3.82
N VAL A 49 -12.67 29.32 2.71
CA VAL A 49 -11.46 28.49 2.55
C VAL A 49 -10.18 29.31 2.30
N GLY A 50 -10.30 30.58 1.93
CA GLY A 50 -9.17 31.45 1.63
C GLY A 50 -8.20 30.86 0.60
N TYR A 51 -6.92 30.72 0.98
CA TYR A 51 -5.87 30.14 0.14
C TYR A 51 -5.72 28.62 0.29
N ALA A 52 -6.63 27.96 1.00
CA ALA A 52 -6.56 26.51 1.18
C ALA A 52 -6.80 25.76 -0.14
N MET A 53 -6.10 24.65 -0.26
CA MET A 53 -6.40 23.64 -1.26
C MET A 53 -7.65 22.88 -0.84
N VAL A 54 -8.54 22.59 -1.78
CA VAL A 54 -9.75 21.79 -1.50
C VAL A 54 -9.66 20.47 -2.25
N ALA A 55 -9.54 19.39 -1.49
CA ALA A 55 -9.67 18.02 -2.00
C ALA A 55 -11.16 17.65 -2.06
N ARG A 56 -11.66 17.19 -3.21
CA ARG A 56 -13.10 16.93 -3.45
C ARG A 56 -13.35 15.52 -3.96
N ALA A 57 -14.34 14.84 -3.40
CA ALA A 57 -14.69 13.46 -3.79
C ALA A 57 -15.54 13.33 -5.08
N SER A 58 -16.07 14.46 -5.56
CA SER A 58 -17.03 14.56 -6.67
C SER A 58 -16.85 15.89 -7.39
N ALA A 59 -15.58 16.26 -7.62
CA ALA A 59 -15.20 17.53 -8.20
C ALA A 59 -15.91 17.79 -9.54
N ASN A 60 -16.59 18.93 -9.64
CA ASN A 60 -17.11 19.43 -10.90
C ASN A 60 -15.97 20.13 -11.66
N ALA A 61 -15.62 19.60 -12.84
CA ALA A 61 -14.55 20.08 -13.70
C ALA A 61 -14.73 21.55 -14.10
N GLN A 62 -15.97 22.07 -14.12
CA GLN A 62 -16.26 23.47 -14.47
C GLN A 62 -15.79 24.48 -13.41
N ILE A 63 -15.67 24.04 -12.15
CA ILE A 63 -15.25 24.90 -11.02
C ILE A 63 -13.96 24.42 -10.35
N PHE A 64 -13.49 23.22 -10.71
CA PHE A 64 -12.27 22.64 -10.19
C PHE A 64 -11.05 23.48 -10.63
N ARG A 65 -10.15 23.80 -9.71
CA ARG A 65 -8.92 24.55 -10.01
C ARG A 65 -7.80 23.57 -10.40
N PRO A 66 -7.49 23.38 -11.70
CA PRO A 66 -6.54 22.35 -12.13
C PRO A 66 -5.13 22.66 -11.60
N ASN A 67 -4.38 21.62 -11.21
CA ASN A 67 -3.04 21.71 -10.61
C ASN A 67 -2.97 22.49 -9.28
N PHE A 68 -4.10 22.93 -8.74
CA PHE A 68 -4.19 23.55 -7.42
C PHE A 68 -4.99 22.66 -6.48
N ASP A 69 -6.26 22.38 -6.80
CA ASP A 69 -7.11 21.48 -6.03
C ASP A 69 -6.79 20.00 -6.28
N LEU A 70 -7.44 19.12 -5.51
CA LEU A 70 -7.30 17.67 -5.64
C LEU A 70 -8.68 17.03 -5.87
N SER A 71 -8.78 16.14 -6.84
CA SER A 71 -9.94 15.23 -6.93
C SER A 71 -9.56 13.90 -6.29
N PHE A 72 -10.43 13.35 -5.44
CA PHE A 72 -10.25 12.03 -4.82
C PHE A 72 -11.54 11.22 -4.92
N PRO A 73 -11.57 9.91 -4.60
CA PRO A 73 -12.79 9.13 -4.80
C PRO A 73 -13.78 9.28 -3.64
N LEU A 74 -15.08 9.20 -3.95
CA LEU A 74 -16.13 9.05 -2.96
C LEU A 74 -16.14 7.63 -2.38
N PHE A 75 -16.03 7.50 -1.06
CA PHE A 75 -15.99 6.22 -0.35
C PHE A 75 -17.01 6.12 0.78
N HIS A 76 -17.51 4.90 1.01
CA HIS A 76 -18.45 4.57 2.09
C HIS A 76 -17.80 4.66 3.48
N LYS A 77 -18.61 4.79 4.54
CA LYS A 77 -18.12 4.77 5.92
C LYS A 77 -17.45 3.43 6.27
N GLU A 78 -17.86 2.38 5.59
CA GLU A 78 -17.36 1.01 5.70
C GLU A 78 -16.06 0.80 4.91
N HIS A 79 -15.62 1.78 4.10
CA HIS A 79 -14.35 1.71 3.40
C HIS A 79 -13.20 1.61 4.40
N SER A 80 -12.25 0.73 4.15
CA SER A 80 -11.21 0.41 5.12
C SER A 80 -10.38 1.66 5.46
N LEU A 81 -10.22 1.97 6.75
CA LEU A 81 -9.39 3.11 7.16
C LEU A 81 -7.92 2.89 6.78
N ARG A 82 -7.47 1.63 6.78
CA ARG A 82 -6.12 1.20 6.37
C ARG A 82 -6.14 0.06 5.39
N THR A 83 -5.00 -0.18 4.76
CA THR A 83 -4.85 -1.30 3.81
C THR A 83 -5.08 -2.61 4.55
N VAL A 84 -6.19 -3.30 4.24
CA VAL A 84 -6.47 -4.67 4.71
C VAL A 84 -6.14 -5.64 3.59
N VAL A 85 -5.53 -6.77 3.92
CA VAL A 85 -4.92 -7.75 2.99
C VAL A 85 -5.98 -8.59 2.22
N GLU A 86 -7.27 -8.43 2.50
CA GLU A 86 -8.31 -9.40 2.11
C GLU A 86 -8.93 -9.27 0.71
N SER A 87 -8.42 -8.43 -0.20
CA SER A 87 -8.95 -8.44 -1.58
C SER A 87 -8.06 -9.21 -2.54
N VAL A 88 -8.27 -10.52 -2.61
CA VAL A 88 -7.84 -11.35 -3.74
C VAL A 88 -9.09 -11.84 -4.46
N TRP A 89 -9.51 -11.14 -5.52
CA TRP A 89 -10.30 -11.80 -6.54
C TRP A 89 -9.35 -12.21 -7.68
N PRO A 90 -9.50 -13.43 -8.22
CA PRO A 90 -8.74 -13.85 -9.38
C PRO A 90 -9.11 -12.96 -10.58
N LEU A 91 -8.11 -12.53 -11.35
CA LEU A 91 -8.34 -11.92 -12.67
C LEU A 91 -8.99 -12.98 -13.55
N LYS A 92 -10.32 -12.91 -13.72
CA LYS A 92 -11.08 -13.83 -14.55
C LYS A 92 -10.83 -13.50 -16.02
N LEU A 93 -10.47 -14.52 -16.80
CA LEU A 93 -10.35 -14.46 -18.26
C LEU A 93 -11.72 -14.23 -18.93
N LYS A 94 -12.79 -14.70 -18.29
CA LYS A 94 -14.17 -14.58 -18.76
C LYS A 94 -15.10 -14.39 -17.56
N ASP A 95 -15.96 -13.39 -17.63
CA ASP A 95 -17.04 -13.17 -16.67
C ASP A 95 -18.37 -13.65 -17.23
N GLU A 96 -19.40 -13.66 -16.38
CA GLU A 96 -20.76 -14.09 -16.75
C GLU A 96 -21.49 -12.99 -17.52
N TYR A 97 -21.39 -11.75 -17.04
CA TYR A 97 -22.06 -10.59 -17.61
C TYR A 97 -21.05 -9.69 -18.33
N LEU A 98 -21.45 -9.13 -19.47
CA LEU A 98 -20.69 -8.08 -20.16
C LEU A 98 -20.66 -6.84 -19.28
N VAL A 99 -21.83 -6.36 -18.86
CA VAL A 99 -21.94 -5.14 -18.07
C VAL A 99 -23.11 -5.24 -17.09
N SER A 100 -22.91 -4.69 -15.88
CA SER A 100 -23.99 -4.59 -14.89
C SER A 100 -24.13 -3.21 -14.25
N PHE A 101 -25.34 -2.94 -13.79
CA PHE A 101 -25.70 -1.89 -12.86
C PHE A 101 -26.76 -2.43 -11.91
N LYS A 102 -26.52 -2.25 -10.62
CA LYS A 102 -27.55 -2.35 -9.59
C LYS A 102 -27.58 -1.07 -8.77
N GLY A 103 -28.74 -0.42 -8.66
CA GLY A 103 -28.80 0.84 -7.91
C GLY A 103 -30.14 1.54 -7.87
N LYS A 104 -30.14 2.75 -7.31
CA LYS A 104 -31.35 3.57 -7.20
C LYS A 104 -31.67 4.24 -8.53
N ARG A 105 -32.92 4.10 -9.00
CA ARG A 105 -33.52 4.94 -10.04
C ARG A 105 -34.22 6.10 -9.35
N TYR A 106 -33.82 7.32 -9.69
CA TYR A 106 -34.45 8.51 -9.13
C TYR A 106 -35.69 8.82 -9.96
N VAL A 107 -36.89 8.64 -9.38
CA VAL A 107 -38.18 8.94 -10.03
C VAL A 107 -38.42 10.44 -10.21
N TYR A 108 -37.63 11.27 -9.53
CA TYR A 108 -37.56 12.72 -9.69
C TYR A 108 -36.14 13.23 -9.43
N GLY A 109 -35.82 14.44 -9.91
CA GLY A 109 -34.50 15.07 -9.70
C GLY A 109 -33.43 14.56 -10.68
N ILE A 110 -32.18 15.01 -10.54
CA ILE A 110 -31.13 14.80 -11.55
C ILE A 110 -30.39 13.47 -11.39
N GLY A 111 -29.93 12.96 -12.53
CA GLY A 111 -29.49 11.57 -12.70
C GLY A 111 -30.65 10.60 -12.85
N SER A 112 -31.89 11.10 -12.93
CA SER A 112 -33.09 10.31 -13.24
C SER A 112 -33.02 9.80 -14.67
N GLU A 113 -32.87 10.68 -15.67
CA GLU A 113 -32.94 10.32 -17.09
C GLU A 113 -31.97 9.20 -17.50
N THR A 114 -30.68 9.33 -17.20
CA THR A 114 -29.67 8.30 -17.50
C THR A 114 -30.00 6.99 -16.81
N ARG A 115 -30.40 7.02 -15.52
CA ARG A 115 -30.71 5.80 -14.74
C ARG A 115 -32.05 5.18 -15.10
N ASP A 116 -33.01 5.99 -15.54
CA ASP A 116 -34.31 5.55 -16.04
C ASP A 116 -34.12 4.81 -17.37
N SER A 117 -33.26 5.34 -18.24
CA SER A 117 -32.91 4.76 -19.53
C SER A 117 -32.24 3.38 -19.42
N LEU A 118 -31.61 3.06 -18.27
CA LEU A 118 -30.90 1.79 -18.09
C LEU A 118 -31.83 0.57 -18.22
N TYR A 119 -33.13 0.72 -17.91
CA TYR A 119 -34.06 -0.40 -18.03
C TYR A 119 -34.14 -0.94 -19.47
N HIS A 120 -33.99 -0.07 -20.48
CA HIS A 120 -34.02 -0.46 -21.89
C HIS A 120 -32.86 -1.36 -22.29
N LEU A 121 -31.76 -1.33 -21.54
CA LEU A 121 -30.58 -2.15 -21.81
C LEU A 121 -30.68 -3.54 -21.16
N HIS A 122 -31.57 -3.73 -20.17
CA HIS A 122 -31.63 -4.97 -19.41
C HIS A 122 -32.12 -6.13 -20.27
N ASN A 123 -31.35 -7.21 -20.32
CA ASN A 123 -31.75 -8.44 -21.00
C ASN A 123 -31.68 -9.69 -20.11
N ALA A 124 -31.30 -9.57 -18.83
CA ALA A 124 -31.12 -10.65 -17.87
C ALA A 124 -30.14 -11.78 -18.29
N HIS A 125 -29.34 -11.55 -19.34
CA HIS A 125 -28.35 -12.50 -19.86
C HIS A 125 -26.95 -11.90 -19.84
N SER A 126 -26.60 -11.05 -20.79
CA SER A 126 -25.28 -10.41 -20.88
C SER A 126 -25.26 -9.01 -20.25
N VAL A 127 -26.42 -8.36 -20.14
CA VAL A 127 -26.58 -6.98 -19.69
C VAL A 127 -27.60 -6.94 -18.55
N VAL A 128 -27.10 -6.63 -17.35
CA VAL A 128 -27.91 -6.63 -16.12
C VAL A 128 -28.09 -5.19 -15.63
N MET A 129 -29.28 -4.62 -15.79
CA MET A 129 -29.60 -3.27 -15.32
C MET A 129 -30.80 -3.36 -14.40
N VAL A 130 -30.55 -3.41 -13.10
CA VAL A 130 -31.58 -3.62 -12.10
C VAL A 130 -31.65 -2.42 -11.16
N THR A 131 -32.84 -1.83 -11.06
CA THR A 131 -32.99 -0.56 -10.34
C THR A 131 -34.07 -0.64 -9.28
N THR A 132 -33.97 0.21 -8.25
CA THR A 132 -35.02 0.38 -7.25
C THR A 132 -35.42 1.84 -7.15
N CYS A 133 -36.71 2.12 -7.07
CA CYS A 133 -37.21 3.46 -6.80
C CYS A 133 -37.27 3.78 -5.29
N LYS A 134 -36.95 2.81 -4.41
CA LYS A 134 -36.87 3.01 -2.96
C LYS A 134 -35.69 3.94 -2.60
N HIS A 135 -35.97 5.23 -2.48
CA HIS A 135 -34.97 6.23 -2.08
C HIS A 135 -35.54 7.31 -1.15
N ASN A 136 -34.74 7.80 -0.19
CA ASN A 136 -35.22 8.69 0.88
C ASN A 136 -36.44 8.10 1.63
N ASN A 137 -37.06 8.91 2.49
CA ASN A 137 -38.24 8.50 3.25
C ASN A 137 -39.56 8.77 2.50
N ASP A 138 -39.51 9.53 1.39
CA ASP A 138 -40.66 10.06 0.67
C ASP A 138 -40.84 9.47 -0.74
N TRP A 139 -40.07 8.44 -1.14
CA TRP A 139 -40.17 7.87 -2.49
C TRP A 139 -41.58 7.45 -2.90
N LYS A 140 -42.38 6.92 -1.97
CA LYS A 140 -43.78 6.51 -2.22
C LYS A 140 -44.65 7.63 -2.77
N LYS A 141 -44.31 8.90 -2.49
CA LYS A 141 -45.05 10.06 -3.01
C LYS A 141 -44.87 10.23 -4.52
N TYR A 142 -43.76 9.74 -5.07
CA TYR A 142 -43.36 9.93 -6.46
C TYR A 142 -43.21 8.59 -7.19
N GLU A 143 -43.81 7.55 -6.64
CA GLU A 143 -43.88 6.22 -7.24
C GLU A 143 -44.60 6.29 -8.59
N ASP A 144 -43.98 5.69 -9.60
CA ASP A 144 -44.55 5.53 -10.94
C ASP A 144 -45.00 4.07 -11.17
N GLU A 145 -45.60 3.80 -12.32
CA GLU A 145 -46.17 2.49 -12.63
C GLU A 145 -45.12 1.36 -12.71
N ARG A 146 -43.83 1.68 -12.91
CA ARG A 146 -42.73 0.69 -13.03
C ARG A 146 -42.10 0.33 -11.68
N CYS A 147 -42.33 1.12 -10.63
CA CYS A 147 -41.71 0.94 -9.32
C CYS A 147 -41.87 -0.46 -8.72
N ASP A 148 -43.07 -1.05 -8.81
CA ASP A 148 -43.33 -2.39 -8.25
C ASP A 148 -42.50 -3.46 -8.95
N GLU A 149 -42.46 -3.43 -10.30
CA GLU A 149 -41.68 -4.35 -11.11
C GLU A 149 -40.16 -4.16 -10.89
N ASP A 150 -39.70 -2.91 -10.89
CA ASP A 150 -38.31 -2.53 -10.58
C ASP A 150 -37.88 -3.13 -9.23
N ASN A 151 -38.71 -2.99 -8.19
CA ASN A 151 -38.40 -3.48 -6.85
C ASN A 151 -38.36 -5.00 -6.76
N ILE A 152 -39.29 -5.70 -7.42
CA ILE A 152 -39.28 -7.18 -7.48
C ILE A 152 -38.01 -7.66 -8.18
N GLU A 153 -37.68 -7.07 -9.32
CA GLU A 153 -36.48 -7.46 -10.07
C GLU A 153 -35.21 -7.12 -9.26
N TYR A 154 -35.15 -5.95 -8.63
CA TYR A 154 -34.03 -5.57 -7.78
C TYR A 154 -33.75 -6.58 -6.66
N GLU A 155 -34.78 -7.16 -6.04
CA GLU A 155 -34.63 -8.13 -4.95
C GLU A 155 -34.10 -9.50 -5.40
N ARG A 156 -34.19 -9.85 -6.70
CA ARG A 156 -33.73 -11.14 -7.24
C ARG A 156 -32.22 -11.24 -7.41
N TRP A 157 -31.54 -10.12 -7.58
CA TRP A 157 -30.11 -10.09 -7.90
C TRP A 157 -29.28 -9.78 -6.66
N ASP A 158 -28.15 -10.43 -6.44
CA ASP A 158 -27.21 -10.04 -5.36
C ASP A 158 -26.22 -8.97 -5.85
N TYR A 159 -25.96 -7.94 -5.05
CA TYR A 159 -25.13 -6.79 -5.47
C TYR A 159 -23.68 -7.19 -5.74
N GLU A 160 -23.03 -7.80 -4.75
CA GLU A 160 -21.60 -8.15 -4.84
C GLU A 160 -21.37 -9.27 -5.86
N THR A 161 -22.24 -10.28 -5.89
CA THR A 161 -22.14 -11.40 -6.85
C THR A 161 -22.30 -10.90 -8.28
N THR A 162 -23.31 -10.06 -8.56
CA THR A 162 -23.55 -9.53 -9.91
C THR A 162 -22.35 -8.71 -10.40
N MET A 163 -21.85 -7.79 -9.57
CA MET A 163 -20.72 -6.94 -9.94
C MET A 163 -19.41 -7.72 -10.11
N SER A 164 -19.11 -8.66 -9.20
CA SER A 164 -17.88 -9.48 -9.29
C SER A 164 -17.90 -10.53 -10.42
N ASN A 165 -19.08 -10.79 -10.99
CA ASN A 165 -19.27 -11.61 -12.19
C ASN A 165 -19.50 -10.79 -13.46
N SER A 166 -19.22 -9.48 -13.43
CA SER A 166 -19.32 -8.59 -14.60
C SER A 166 -17.96 -8.14 -15.10
N THR A 167 -17.78 -8.06 -16.42
CA THR A 167 -16.58 -7.46 -17.01
C THR A 167 -16.53 -5.95 -16.79
N PHE A 168 -17.66 -5.28 -17.01
CA PHE A 168 -17.82 -3.84 -16.87
C PHE A 168 -18.91 -3.51 -15.85
N CYS A 169 -18.75 -2.40 -15.12
CA CYS A 169 -19.75 -1.92 -14.16
C CYS A 169 -20.08 -0.47 -14.50
N LEU A 170 -21.35 -0.19 -14.82
CA LEU A 170 -21.77 1.17 -15.10
C LEU A 170 -21.70 2.01 -13.82
N THR A 171 -21.03 3.15 -13.88
CA THR A 171 -20.93 4.12 -12.79
C THR A 171 -21.61 5.44 -13.19
N PRO A 172 -22.93 5.46 -13.43
CA PRO A 172 -23.64 6.69 -13.73
C PRO A 172 -23.73 7.59 -12.52
N ARG A 173 -23.71 8.90 -12.75
CA ARG A 173 -23.89 9.89 -11.68
C ARG A 173 -25.19 9.67 -10.91
N GLY A 174 -25.19 10.13 -9.66
CA GLY A 174 -26.40 10.18 -8.84
C GLY A 174 -26.72 11.63 -8.52
N ARG A 175 -27.04 11.90 -7.24
CA ARG A 175 -27.15 13.29 -6.75
C ARG A 175 -25.84 14.07 -6.82
N ARG A 176 -24.72 13.36 -6.91
CA ARG A 176 -23.36 13.88 -7.07
C ARG A 176 -22.76 13.30 -8.33
N LEU A 177 -21.74 13.99 -8.85
CA LEU A 177 -20.96 13.55 -10.02
C LEU A 177 -20.22 12.25 -9.74
N GLY A 178 -19.60 12.13 -8.55
CA GLY A 178 -18.96 10.89 -8.10
C GLY A 178 -19.97 9.88 -7.55
N SER A 179 -19.73 8.61 -7.82
CA SER A 179 -20.50 7.48 -7.26
C SER A 179 -19.59 6.56 -6.47
N PHE A 180 -20.06 6.06 -5.32
CA PHE A 180 -19.36 5.01 -4.56
C PHE A 180 -19.02 3.79 -5.43
N ARG A 181 -19.84 3.53 -6.45
CA ARG A 181 -19.67 2.42 -7.37
C ARG A 181 -18.37 2.48 -8.17
N PHE A 182 -17.81 3.66 -8.34
CA PHE A 182 -16.48 3.81 -8.91
C PHE A 182 -15.44 3.03 -8.10
N LEU A 183 -15.39 3.21 -6.78
CA LEU A 183 -14.49 2.43 -5.95
C LEU A 183 -14.90 0.98 -5.81
N GLU A 184 -16.20 0.68 -5.76
CA GLU A 184 -16.68 -0.70 -5.61
C GLU A 184 -16.38 -1.55 -6.85
N SER A 185 -16.43 -0.97 -8.05
CA SER A 185 -16.05 -1.65 -9.29
C SER A 185 -14.54 -1.94 -9.34
N LEU A 186 -13.72 -0.92 -9.05
CA LEU A 186 -12.27 -1.04 -8.90
C LEU A 186 -11.84 -2.01 -7.80
N ARG A 187 -12.62 -2.05 -6.72
CA ARG A 187 -12.61 -3.12 -5.74
C ARG A 187 -12.98 -4.37 -6.52
N LEU A 188 -14.22 -4.80 -6.72
CA LEU A 188 -14.63 -6.12 -7.22
C LEU A 188 -14.02 -6.66 -8.55
N GLY A 189 -13.10 -5.96 -9.23
CA GLY A 189 -12.41 -6.42 -10.43
C GLY A 189 -13.17 -6.12 -11.72
N CYS A 190 -14.16 -5.24 -11.61
CA CYS A 190 -15.07 -4.85 -12.65
C CYS A 190 -14.61 -3.49 -13.23
N ILE A 191 -14.45 -3.39 -14.55
CA ILE A 191 -13.95 -2.15 -15.16
C ILE A 191 -15.04 -1.08 -15.04
N PRO A 192 -14.77 0.08 -14.39
CA PRO A 192 -15.74 1.17 -14.30
C PRO A 192 -16.05 1.73 -15.69
N VAL A 193 -17.34 1.92 -15.97
CA VAL A 193 -17.86 2.62 -17.14
C VAL A 193 -18.54 3.90 -16.66
N ILE A 194 -17.84 5.01 -16.79
CA ILE A 194 -18.24 6.30 -16.24
C ILE A 194 -19.24 6.97 -17.19
N LEU A 195 -20.41 7.29 -16.65
CA LEU A 195 -21.48 8.06 -17.29
C LEU A 195 -21.79 9.24 -16.36
N SER A 196 -20.88 10.21 -16.33
CA SER A 196 -20.90 11.36 -15.44
C SER A 196 -20.15 12.52 -16.10
N ASP A 197 -20.87 13.31 -16.89
CA ASP A 197 -20.32 14.48 -17.56
C ASP A 197 -19.85 15.51 -16.51
N ASP A 198 -18.78 16.23 -16.85
CA ASP A 198 -18.12 17.23 -16.00
C ASP A 198 -17.52 16.69 -14.69
N TRP A 199 -17.41 15.38 -14.50
CA TRP A 199 -16.73 14.83 -13.34
C TRP A 199 -15.21 14.81 -13.53
N GLU A 200 -14.49 15.57 -12.71
CA GLU A 200 -13.04 15.44 -12.58
C GLU A 200 -12.72 14.14 -11.82
N LEU A 201 -12.21 13.12 -12.50
CA LEU A 201 -12.00 11.81 -11.90
C LEU A 201 -10.93 11.85 -10.78
N PRO A 202 -10.96 10.89 -9.84
CA PRO A 202 -10.01 10.85 -8.74
C PRO A 202 -8.56 10.83 -9.22
N PHE A 203 -7.77 11.80 -8.77
CA PHE A 203 -6.36 11.97 -9.12
C PHE A 203 -6.07 12.01 -10.62
N SER A 204 -6.96 12.57 -11.46
CA SER A 204 -6.76 12.63 -12.92
C SER A 204 -5.51 13.38 -13.37
N GLU A 205 -4.94 14.24 -12.53
CA GLU A 205 -3.68 14.92 -12.85
C GLU A 205 -2.48 13.96 -12.96
N ILE A 206 -2.54 12.82 -12.27
CA ILE A 206 -1.48 11.82 -12.21
C ILE A 206 -1.90 10.46 -12.78
N ILE A 207 -3.19 10.13 -12.75
CA ILE A 207 -3.72 8.85 -13.24
C ILE A 207 -4.39 9.06 -14.59
N ASP A 208 -3.82 8.43 -15.62
CA ASP A 208 -4.48 8.27 -16.92
C ASP A 208 -5.56 7.17 -16.82
N TRP A 209 -6.81 7.61 -16.61
CA TRP A 209 -7.96 6.72 -16.48
C TRP A 209 -8.34 5.98 -17.76
N SER A 210 -7.87 6.42 -18.93
CA SER A 210 -8.13 5.72 -20.21
C SER A 210 -7.58 4.28 -20.19
N GLN A 211 -6.59 4.01 -19.34
CA GLN A 211 -5.95 2.71 -19.18
C GLN A 211 -6.74 1.74 -18.29
N ALA A 212 -7.69 2.23 -17.48
CA ALA A 212 -8.36 1.45 -16.44
C ALA A 212 -9.89 1.61 -16.40
N ALA A 213 -10.46 2.56 -17.14
CA ALA A 213 -11.88 2.87 -17.16
C ALA A 213 -12.36 3.17 -18.59
N VAL A 214 -13.66 2.97 -18.84
CA VAL A 214 -14.33 3.49 -20.03
C VAL A 214 -15.05 4.77 -19.63
N ILE A 215 -14.78 5.87 -20.31
CA ILE A 215 -15.41 7.17 -20.05
C ILE A 215 -16.33 7.46 -21.23
N ALA A 216 -17.62 7.65 -20.95
CA ALA A 216 -18.65 7.89 -21.96
C ALA A 216 -19.56 9.04 -21.54
N HIS A 217 -20.13 9.72 -22.53
CA HIS A 217 -21.12 10.77 -22.30
C HIS A 217 -22.47 10.17 -21.90
N GLU A 218 -23.24 10.89 -21.08
CA GLU A 218 -24.51 10.37 -20.57
C GLU A 218 -25.56 10.16 -21.65
N ASP A 219 -25.51 10.94 -22.73
CA ASP A 219 -26.38 10.82 -23.89
C ASP A 219 -26.14 9.53 -24.71
N THR A 220 -24.97 8.91 -24.56
CA THR A 220 -24.62 7.64 -25.24
C THR A 220 -25.15 6.40 -24.54
N VAL A 221 -25.85 6.54 -23.40
CA VAL A 221 -26.26 5.43 -22.52
C VAL A 221 -26.97 4.30 -23.27
N LEU A 222 -27.84 4.59 -24.23
CA LEU A 222 -28.60 3.56 -24.96
C LEU A 222 -27.73 2.71 -25.91
N THR A 223 -26.52 3.17 -26.25
CA THR A 223 -25.58 2.48 -27.15
C THR A 223 -24.38 1.87 -26.42
N ILE A 224 -24.29 2.05 -25.10
CA ILE A 224 -23.10 1.70 -24.32
C ILE A 224 -22.79 0.20 -24.38
N SER A 225 -23.79 -0.67 -24.46
CA SER A 225 -23.59 -2.12 -24.58
C SER A 225 -22.83 -2.49 -25.85
N ASP A 226 -23.11 -1.82 -26.96
CA ASP A 226 -22.47 -2.09 -28.25
C ASP A 226 -21.02 -1.62 -28.23
N VAL A 227 -20.77 -0.46 -27.65
CA VAL A 227 -19.41 0.09 -27.45
C VAL A 227 -18.57 -0.85 -26.61
N LEU A 228 -19.10 -1.34 -25.48
CA LEU A 228 -18.38 -2.23 -24.58
C LEU A 228 -18.10 -3.59 -25.22
N ASN A 229 -19.06 -4.12 -26.00
CA ASN A 229 -18.89 -5.39 -26.72
C ASN A 229 -17.84 -5.30 -27.83
N ALA A 230 -17.57 -4.11 -28.37
CA ALA A 230 -16.54 -3.89 -29.39
C ALA A 230 -15.11 -3.83 -28.83
N ILE A 231 -14.92 -3.78 -27.51
CA ILE A 231 -13.59 -3.69 -26.89
C ILE A 231 -12.89 -5.07 -26.97
N PRO A 232 -11.69 -5.16 -27.58
CA PRO A 232 -10.97 -6.43 -27.68
C PRO A 232 -10.62 -7.02 -26.31
N LEU A 233 -10.65 -8.36 -26.20
CA LEU A 233 -10.34 -9.08 -24.95
C LEU A 233 -8.98 -8.69 -24.36
N GLU A 234 -7.94 -8.52 -25.17
CA GLU A 234 -6.61 -8.08 -24.70
C GLU A 234 -6.69 -6.72 -23.98
N ARG A 235 -7.46 -5.79 -24.53
CA ARG A 235 -7.68 -4.48 -23.91
C ARG A 235 -8.45 -4.60 -22.61
N VAL A 236 -9.47 -5.46 -22.56
CA VAL A 236 -10.22 -5.75 -21.33
C VAL A 236 -9.29 -6.31 -20.24
N LEU A 237 -8.47 -7.31 -20.55
CA LEU A 237 -7.54 -7.90 -19.58
C LEU A 237 -6.52 -6.89 -19.07
N TYR A 238 -5.98 -6.06 -19.96
CA TYR A 238 -5.12 -4.95 -19.58
C TYR A 238 -5.84 -3.98 -18.64
N MET A 239 -7.05 -3.52 -18.98
CA MET A 239 -7.81 -2.59 -18.15
C MET A 239 -8.16 -3.18 -16.77
N LYS A 240 -8.50 -4.47 -16.68
CA LYS A 240 -8.71 -5.15 -15.39
C LYS A 240 -7.45 -5.18 -14.54
N GLN A 241 -6.31 -5.51 -15.14
CA GLN A 241 -5.02 -5.47 -14.44
C GLN A 241 -4.69 -4.04 -14.00
N GLN A 242 -5.01 -3.07 -14.86
CA GLN A 242 -4.77 -1.66 -14.59
C GLN A 242 -5.59 -1.14 -13.40
N ALA A 243 -6.91 -1.30 -13.49
CA ALA A 243 -7.87 -0.97 -12.44
C ALA A 243 -7.48 -1.58 -11.08
N ARG A 244 -7.10 -2.87 -11.08
CA ARG A 244 -6.68 -3.57 -9.88
C ARG A 244 -5.43 -2.95 -9.25
N GLY A 245 -4.40 -2.68 -10.03
CA GLY A 245 -3.16 -2.10 -9.51
C GLY A 245 -3.39 -0.69 -8.95
N LEU A 246 -4.17 0.14 -9.66
CA LEU A 246 -4.55 1.47 -9.18
C LEU A 246 -5.34 1.39 -7.87
N TYR A 247 -6.33 0.48 -7.78
CA TYR A 247 -7.10 0.26 -6.56
C TYR A 247 -6.20 -0.09 -5.38
N HIS A 248 -5.37 -1.13 -5.52
CA HIS A 248 -4.50 -1.55 -4.45
C HIS A 248 -3.46 -0.50 -4.08
N ARG A 249 -2.96 0.29 -5.04
CA ARG A 249 -1.90 1.26 -4.76
C ARG A 249 -2.44 2.52 -4.10
N TYR A 250 -3.56 3.05 -4.59
CA TYR A 250 -4.02 4.41 -4.24
C TYR A 250 -5.36 4.46 -3.52
N PHE A 251 -6.20 3.43 -3.64
CA PHE A 251 -7.62 3.53 -3.26
C PHE A 251 -8.10 2.50 -2.24
N SER A 252 -7.33 1.46 -1.93
CA SER A 252 -7.77 0.35 -1.07
C SER A 252 -8.02 0.73 0.38
N SER A 253 -7.70 1.96 0.79
CA SER A 253 -8.00 2.49 2.11
C SER A 253 -8.06 4.01 2.13
N VAL A 254 -8.70 4.56 3.16
CA VAL A 254 -8.69 6.02 3.43
C VAL A 254 -7.25 6.52 3.62
N GLU A 255 -6.41 5.77 4.32
CA GLU A 255 -4.98 6.06 4.46
C GLU A 255 -4.27 6.20 3.11
N LYS A 256 -4.49 5.28 2.16
CA LYS A 256 -3.87 5.37 0.84
C LYS A 256 -4.37 6.57 0.04
N ILE A 257 -5.66 6.87 0.13
CA ILE A 257 -6.23 8.05 -0.53
C ILE A 257 -5.57 9.32 0.00
N VAL A 258 -5.45 9.46 1.33
CA VAL A 258 -4.83 10.63 1.96
C VAL A 258 -3.33 10.71 1.65
N LEU A 259 -2.59 9.61 1.74
CA LEU A 259 -1.16 9.57 1.41
C LEU A 259 -0.93 9.91 -0.06
N THR A 260 -1.77 9.41 -0.97
CA THR A 260 -1.70 9.74 -2.40
C THR A 260 -1.91 11.24 -2.62
N SER A 261 -2.91 11.84 -1.96
CA SER A 261 -3.13 13.29 -1.99
C SER A 261 -1.88 14.08 -1.56
N VAL A 262 -1.21 13.65 -0.49
CA VAL A 262 0.00 14.31 0.01
C VAL A 262 1.17 14.11 -0.97
N GLN A 263 1.36 12.90 -1.49
CA GLN A 263 2.43 12.60 -2.45
C GLN A 263 2.29 13.39 -3.75
N ILE A 264 1.07 13.62 -4.23
CA ILE A 264 0.81 14.50 -5.37
C ILE A 264 1.33 15.92 -5.08
N ILE A 265 1.05 16.45 -3.89
CA ILE A 265 1.51 17.78 -3.47
C ILE A 265 3.03 17.82 -3.34
N GLU A 266 3.64 16.79 -2.75
CA GLU A 266 5.09 16.65 -2.66
C GLU A 266 5.73 16.63 -4.05
N GLU A 267 5.16 15.90 -5.01
CA GLU A 267 5.63 15.88 -6.39
C GLU A 267 5.50 17.24 -7.07
N ARG A 268 4.42 18.00 -6.82
CA ARG A 268 4.29 19.37 -7.33
C ARG A 268 5.44 20.25 -6.83
N ILE A 269 5.81 20.13 -5.55
CA ILE A 269 6.94 20.85 -4.95
C ILE A 269 8.28 20.39 -5.54
N ALA A 270 8.47 19.08 -5.72
CA ALA A 270 9.67 18.49 -6.32
C ALA A 270 9.87 18.95 -7.77
N LYS A 271 8.81 18.97 -8.58
CA LYS A 271 8.83 19.50 -9.95
C LYS A 271 9.26 20.96 -10.02
N GLN A 272 8.85 21.79 -9.05
CA GLN A 272 9.33 23.18 -8.97
C GLN A 272 10.84 23.29 -8.70
N ARG A 273 11.46 22.25 -8.13
CA ARG A 273 12.90 22.14 -7.92
C ARG A 273 13.64 21.50 -9.10
N GLY A 274 12.93 21.12 -10.16
CA GLY A 274 13.49 20.48 -11.36
C GLY A 274 13.66 18.96 -11.24
N GLU A 275 13.00 18.32 -10.28
CA GLU A 275 12.99 16.85 -10.14
C GLU A 275 12.01 16.20 -11.13
N GLU A 276 12.32 14.99 -11.59
CA GLU A 276 11.43 14.21 -12.45
C GLU A 276 10.22 13.66 -11.66
N GLY A 277 9.05 13.59 -12.31
CA GLY A 277 7.82 13.09 -11.70
C GLY A 277 7.75 11.55 -11.65
N HIS A 278 6.92 11.02 -10.75
CA HIS A 278 6.71 9.57 -10.67
C HIS A 278 5.86 9.06 -11.85
N HIS A 279 6.05 7.80 -12.23
CA HIS A 279 5.20 7.12 -13.21
C HIS A 279 3.99 6.48 -12.50
N TRP A 280 2.95 7.26 -12.24
CA TRP A 280 1.79 6.86 -11.44
C TRP A 280 0.95 5.71 -12.03
N ASN A 281 0.85 5.60 -13.35
CA ASN A 281 0.18 4.46 -14.01
C ASN A 281 1.04 3.17 -14.06
N ALA A 282 2.29 3.20 -13.58
CA ALA A 282 3.15 2.01 -13.59
C ALA A 282 2.76 1.04 -12.46
N ILE A 283 1.99 0.02 -12.80
CA ILE A 283 1.53 -1.03 -11.86
C ILE A 283 2.62 -2.05 -11.55
N SER A 284 3.50 -2.26 -12.52
CA SER A 284 4.83 -2.77 -12.24
C SER A 284 5.77 -1.58 -12.38
N GLU A 285 6.14 -0.99 -11.26
CA GLU A 285 7.51 -0.53 -11.16
C GLU A 285 8.41 -1.78 -11.22
N HIS A 286 8.57 -2.33 -12.41
CA HIS A 286 9.93 -2.46 -12.89
C HIS A 286 10.30 -1.02 -13.25
N PRO A 287 10.95 -0.24 -12.36
CA PRO A 287 12.03 0.50 -12.96
C PRO A 287 12.83 -0.63 -13.63
N ARG A 288 13.08 -0.51 -14.93
CA ARG A 288 14.47 -0.75 -15.29
C ARG A 288 15.20 0.23 -14.39
N LEU A 289 15.52 -0.21 -13.15
CA LEU A 289 16.74 0.22 -12.50
C LEU A 289 17.69 0.15 -13.67
N PRO A 290 18.36 1.26 -14.05
CA PRO A 290 19.42 1.12 -15.02
C PRO A 290 20.17 -0.10 -14.51
N ILE A 291 20.19 -1.17 -15.33
CA ILE A 291 21.10 -2.27 -15.08
C ILE A 291 22.41 -1.54 -15.25
N SER A 292 22.87 -0.93 -14.16
CA SER A 292 24.23 -0.58 -13.99
C SER A 292 24.81 -1.97 -14.00
N ASN A 293 25.28 -2.38 -15.16
CA ASN A 293 26.35 -3.34 -15.32
C ASN A 293 27.59 -2.77 -14.62
N SER A 294 27.46 -2.42 -13.34
CA SER A 294 28.54 -2.13 -12.45
C SER A 294 28.66 -3.38 -11.60
N ALA A 295 29.85 -3.98 -11.62
CA ALA A 295 30.21 -5.07 -10.73
C ALA A 295 30.00 -4.74 -9.23
N HIS A 296 29.65 -3.49 -8.91
CA HIS A 296 29.33 -3.01 -7.57
C HIS A 296 27.89 -3.27 -7.12
N SER A 297 26.94 -3.60 -8.02
CA SER A 297 25.55 -3.86 -7.61
C SER A 297 25.40 -5.20 -6.86
N SER A 298 26.28 -6.17 -7.11
CA SER A 298 26.30 -7.47 -6.43
C SER A 298 27.11 -7.46 -5.13
N MET A 299 27.77 -6.36 -4.79
CA MET A 299 28.60 -6.26 -3.59
C MET A 299 27.75 -6.03 -2.34
N CYS A 300 28.21 -6.52 -1.20
CA CYS A 300 27.50 -6.39 0.06
C CYS A 300 28.39 -5.97 1.23
N GLU A 301 27.76 -5.35 2.22
CA GLU A 301 28.32 -5.06 3.52
C GLU A 301 27.67 -5.97 4.58
N PHE A 302 28.48 -6.55 5.47
CA PHE A 302 27.99 -7.28 6.62
C PHE A 302 28.03 -6.41 7.87
N ILE A 303 26.89 -6.26 8.53
CA ILE A 303 26.81 -5.66 9.87
C ILE A 303 26.66 -6.80 10.88
N VAL A 304 27.72 -7.02 11.67
CA VAL A 304 27.81 -8.12 12.62
C VAL A 304 27.60 -7.62 14.04
N LEU A 305 26.56 -8.11 14.71
CA LEU A 305 26.31 -7.85 16.12
C LEU A 305 27.12 -8.80 17.01
N ALA A 306 28.11 -8.26 17.72
CA ALA A 306 28.94 -9.03 18.64
C ALA A 306 28.25 -9.12 20.03
N THR A 307 28.29 -10.28 20.69
CA THR A 307 27.75 -10.45 22.05
C THR A 307 28.65 -9.81 23.11
N ASN A 308 28.13 -9.64 24.32
CA ASN A 308 28.90 -9.11 25.45
C ASN A 308 30.03 -10.04 25.92
N LYS A 309 30.03 -11.33 25.52
CA LYS A 309 31.05 -12.29 25.94
C LYS A 309 32.07 -12.48 24.82
N VAL A 310 33.35 -12.44 25.17
CA VAL A 310 34.43 -12.75 24.23
C VAL A 310 34.26 -14.18 23.72
N SER A 311 34.24 -14.34 22.40
CA SER A 311 34.14 -15.64 21.75
C SER A 311 35.05 -15.71 20.52
N GLY A 312 35.58 -16.90 20.24
CA GLY A 312 36.32 -17.16 19.00
C GLY A 312 35.43 -17.25 17.75
N ARG A 313 34.09 -17.16 17.90
CA ARG A 313 33.14 -17.25 16.79
C ARG A 313 33.25 -16.04 15.87
N LEU A 314 33.37 -14.84 16.43
CA LEU A 314 33.52 -13.60 15.66
C LEU A 314 34.71 -13.67 14.71
N VAL A 315 35.88 -14.10 15.18
CA VAL A 315 37.08 -14.19 14.33
C VAL A 315 36.90 -15.21 13.21
N ARG A 316 36.29 -16.37 13.51
CA ARG A 316 35.98 -17.38 12.47
C ARG A 316 35.00 -16.85 11.43
N LEU A 317 34.00 -16.08 11.89
CA LEU A 317 32.99 -15.46 11.05
C LEU A 317 33.60 -14.43 10.11
N VAL A 318 34.40 -13.51 10.65
CA VAL A 318 35.11 -12.47 9.86
C VAL A 318 36.02 -13.12 8.83
N ARG A 319 36.78 -14.15 9.21
CA ARG A 319 37.63 -14.88 8.26
C ARG A 319 36.84 -15.54 7.14
N LEU A 320 35.73 -16.21 7.45
CA LEU A 320 34.86 -16.81 6.44
C LEU A 320 34.32 -15.74 5.46
N LEU A 321 33.76 -14.65 5.99
CA LEU A 321 33.21 -13.57 5.17
C LEU A 321 34.27 -12.93 4.29
N SER A 322 35.50 -12.79 4.80
CA SER A 322 36.63 -12.24 4.04
C SER A 322 37.12 -13.13 2.90
N THR A 323 36.68 -14.40 2.84
CA THR A 323 36.97 -15.29 1.69
C THR A 323 36.02 -15.09 0.50
N LEU A 324 34.99 -14.25 0.66
CA LEU A 324 33.96 -14.01 -0.35
C LEU A 324 34.26 -12.72 -1.10
N SER A 325 34.35 -12.80 -2.43
CA SER A 325 34.61 -11.67 -3.31
C SER A 325 33.52 -10.60 -3.28
N GLU A 326 32.31 -10.99 -2.90
CA GLU A 326 31.12 -10.13 -2.85
C GLU A 326 31.12 -9.24 -1.59
N VAL A 327 31.86 -9.62 -0.55
CA VAL A 327 31.89 -8.90 0.73
C VAL A 327 32.97 -7.82 0.69
N VAL A 328 32.53 -6.56 0.62
CA VAL A 328 33.45 -5.42 0.51
C VAL A 328 33.84 -4.87 1.87
N LYS A 329 32.91 -4.92 2.83
CA LYS A 329 33.10 -4.37 4.17
C LYS A 329 32.38 -5.19 5.22
N ILE A 330 33.01 -5.33 6.39
CA ILE A 330 32.43 -5.95 7.57
C ILE A 330 32.43 -4.91 8.70
N THR A 331 31.24 -4.46 9.09
CA THR A 331 31.06 -3.57 10.24
C THR A 331 30.71 -4.39 11.48
N VAL A 332 31.61 -4.44 12.46
CA VAL A 332 31.40 -5.16 13.73
C VAL A 332 30.86 -4.17 14.76
N LEU A 333 29.64 -4.41 15.23
CA LEU A 333 29.02 -3.67 16.33
C LEU A 333 29.49 -4.27 17.65
N TRP A 334 30.42 -3.58 18.31
CA TRP A 334 31.17 -4.06 19.48
C TRP A 334 30.63 -3.46 20.79
N PRO A 335 30.05 -4.26 21.70
CA PRO A 335 29.57 -3.76 22.97
C PRO A 335 30.70 -3.26 23.84
N THR A 336 30.58 -2.06 24.40
CA THR A 336 31.60 -1.51 25.33
C THR A 336 31.83 -2.40 26.55
N SER A 337 30.81 -3.16 26.96
CA SER A 337 30.90 -4.17 28.03
C SER A 337 31.73 -5.41 27.68
N ARG A 338 32.00 -5.68 26.39
CA ARG A 338 32.83 -6.81 25.94
C ARG A 338 34.32 -6.56 26.17
N GLY A 339 34.71 -5.30 26.37
CA GLY A 339 36.09 -4.88 26.59
C GLY A 339 36.66 -4.12 25.40
N ILE A 340 37.99 -4.14 25.27
CA ILE A 340 38.72 -3.41 24.23
C ILE A 340 38.40 -4.02 22.85
N PRO A 341 37.95 -3.22 21.87
CA PRO A 341 37.66 -3.71 20.53
C PRO A 341 38.96 -4.12 19.81
N PRO A 342 38.92 -5.18 18.99
CA PRO A 342 40.01 -5.52 18.09
C PRO A 342 40.18 -4.44 17.01
N LEU A 343 41.40 -4.32 16.48
CA LEU A 343 41.74 -3.48 15.34
C LEU A 343 41.77 -4.31 14.04
N GLN A 344 41.77 -3.64 12.88
CA GLN A 344 41.82 -4.30 11.55
C GLN A 344 42.85 -5.43 11.48
N HIS A 345 44.08 -5.19 11.96
CA HIS A 345 45.18 -6.15 11.87
C HIS A 345 44.99 -7.38 12.76
N ASP A 346 44.19 -7.29 13.83
CA ASP A 346 43.92 -8.41 14.74
C ASP A 346 43.11 -9.53 14.06
N PHE A 347 42.35 -9.20 13.01
CA PHE A 347 41.59 -10.18 12.25
C PHE A 347 42.44 -10.95 11.24
N SER A 348 43.55 -10.35 10.81
CA SER A 348 44.44 -10.89 9.77
C SER A 348 43.72 -11.18 8.45
N VAL A 349 42.94 -10.21 7.97
CA VAL A 349 42.17 -10.28 6.71
C VAL A 349 42.36 -9.01 5.88
N GLU A 350 42.22 -9.14 4.55
CA GLU A 350 42.33 -8.01 3.62
C GLU A 350 41.05 -7.18 3.51
N THR A 351 39.88 -7.80 3.68
CA THR A 351 38.58 -7.12 3.69
C THR A 351 38.53 -6.05 4.79
N GLU A 352 37.96 -4.89 4.48
CA GLU A 352 37.81 -3.80 5.46
C GLU A 352 36.91 -4.25 6.62
N VAL A 353 37.44 -4.18 7.85
CA VAL A 353 36.72 -4.45 9.10
C VAL A 353 36.66 -3.17 9.93
N ASP A 354 35.46 -2.56 9.98
CA ASP A 354 35.18 -1.37 10.78
C ASP A 354 34.54 -1.79 12.10
N VAL A 355 35.12 -1.41 13.24
CA VAL A 355 34.61 -1.79 14.56
C VAL A 355 33.95 -0.58 15.23
N ARG A 356 32.63 -0.66 15.43
CA ARG A 356 31.81 0.43 15.99
C ARG A 356 31.38 0.10 17.40
N LEU A 357 31.72 0.99 18.34
CA LEU A 357 31.33 0.84 19.74
C LEU A 357 29.82 1.06 19.91
N ILE A 358 29.18 0.17 20.66
CA ILE A 358 27.76 0.27 21.00
C ILE A 358 27.56 0.11 22.51
N SER A 359 26.54 0.77 23.05
CA SER A 359 26.20 0.65 24.48
C SER A 359 25.61 -0.71 24.83
N ASN A 360 24.70 -1.22 23.99
CA ASN A 360 23.97 -2.47 24.20
C ASN A 360 24.09 -3.39 22.98
N SER A 361 24.31 -4.68 23.25
CA SER A 361 24.28 -5.76 22.25
C SER A 361 22.85 -6.17 21.90
N ASP A 362 22.08 -5.28 21.28
CA ASP A 362 20.71 -5.58 20.82
C ASP A 362 20.45 -5.10 19.39
N GLN A 363 19.26 -5.41 18.87
CA GLN A 363 18.90 -5.11 17.48
C GLN A 363 18.82 -3.62 17.15
N SER A 364 18.68 -2.72 18.15
CA SER A 364 18.69 -1.27 17.89
C SER A 364 20.03 -0.81 17.32
N ALA A 365 21.11 -1.54 17.59
CA ALA A 365 22.45 -1.23 17.12
C ALA A 365 22.55 -1.22 15.58
N PHE A 366 21.83 -2.13 14.89
CA PHE A 366 21.79 -2.17 13.43
C PHE A 366 21.24 -0.88 12.83
N PHE A 367 20.22 -0.30 13.48
CA PHE A 367 19.53 0.88 12.98
C PHE A 367 20.29 2.15 13.37
N ASN A 368 20.76 2.24 14.61
CA ASN A 368 21.50 3.40 15.11
C ASN A 368 22.76 3.71 14.29
N LEU A 369 23.39 2.70 13.68
CA LEU A 369 24.52 2.88 12.77
C LEU A 369 24.20 3.84 11.62
N THR A 370 22.98 3.77 11.10
CA THR A 370 22.51 4.55 9.94
C THR A 370 21.80 5.84 10.33
N ARG A 371 21.65 6.11 11.63
CA ARG A 371 20.96 7.29 12.13
C ARG A 371 21.88 8.50 11.99
N ASN A 372 21.39 9.55 11.33
CA ASN A 372 22.09 10.84 11.10
C ASN A 372 23.36 10.75 10.23
N ASP A 373 23.39 9.87 9.21
CA ASP A 373 24.50 9.73 8.26
C ASP A 373 25.88 9.39 8.91
N GLY A 374 25.88 8.90 10.16
CA GLY A 374 27.11 8.57 10.90
C GLY A 374 27.91 7.38 10.34
N HIS A 375 27.34 6.64 9.39
CA HIS A 375 27.97 5.53 8.70
C HIS A 375 27.55 5.50 7.23
N THR A 376 28.52 5.40 6.34
CA THR A 376 28.26 5.26 4.90
C THR A 376 28.25 3.78 4.54
N LEU A 377 27.07 3.25 4.23
CA LEU A 377 26.90 1.87 3.78
C LEU A 377 27.52 1.65 2.39
N VAL A 378 28.27 0.57 2.23
CA VAL A 378 28.98 0.19 1.00
C VAL A 378 28.28 -0.99 0.31
N GLY A 379 28.47 -1.13 -1.01
CA GLY A 379 27.82 -2.17 -1.82
C GLY A 379 26.37 -1.82 -2.20
N GLY A 380 25.63 -2.79 -2.73
CA GLY A 380 24.20 -2.69 -3.03
C GLY A 380 23.30 -3.25 -1.92
N TYR A 381 23.81 -4.24 -1.17
CA TYR A 381 23.04 -5.00 -0.18
C TYR A 381 23.71 -5.00 1.19
N VAL A 382 22.89 -5.08 2.24
CA VAL A 382 23.35 -5.12 3.63
C VAL A 382 22.86 -6.39 4.29
N PHE A 383 23.79 -7.14 4.88
CA PHE A 383 23.49 -8.30 5.70
C PHE A 383 23.49 -7.93 7.18
N PHE A 384 22.44 -8.33 7.90
CA PHE A 384 22.41 -8.35 9.36
C PHE A 384 22.82 -9.74 9.83
N LEU A 385 23.73 -9.80 10.79
CA LEU A 385 24.23 -11.07 11.30
C LEU A 385 24.55 -11.00 12.80
N ASP A 386 24.04 -11.96 13.58
CA ASP A 386 24.42 -12.14 14.98
C ASP A 386 25.61 -13.11 15.09
N GLU A 387 26.65 -12.78 15.86
CA GLU A 387 27.88 -13.61 15.92
C GLU A 387 27.66 -15.06 16.40
N ARG A 388 26.50 -15.35 16.99
CA ARG A 388 26.14 -16.70 17.44
C ARG A 388 25.68 -17.60 16.30
N ILE A 389 25.31 -17.04 15.15
CA ILE A 389 24.82 -17.78 14.00
C ILE A 389 25.99 -18.40 13.25
N SER A 390 25.87 -19.70 12.99
CA SER A 390 26.81 -20.41 12.11
C SER A 390 26.36 -20.25 10.66
N ILE A 391 27.24 -19.78 9.77
CA ILE A 391 26.94 -19.59 8.34
C ILE A 391 27.97 -20.32 7.48
N SER A 392 27.59 -20.62 6.25
CA SER A 392 28.46 -21.16 5.20
C SER A 392 28.60 -20.17 4.04
N ARG A 393 29.59 -20.40 3.18
CA ARG A 393 29.76 -19.64 1.92
C ARG A 393 28.48 -19.65 1.08
N ASP A 394 27.88 -20.81 0.94
CA ASP A 394 26.68 -21.00 0.13
C ASP A 394 25.46 -20.28 0.71
N ASP A 395 25.39 -20.08 2.04
CA ASP A 395 24.35 -19.25 2.68
C ASP A 395 24.40 -17.81 2.22
N VAL A 396 25.61 -17.25 2.16
CA VAL A 396 25.80 -15.86 1.74
C VAL A 396 25.48 -15.70 0.25
N LEU A 397 26.02 -16.58 -0.59
CA LEU A 397 25.83 -16.49 -2.05
C LEU A 397 24.37 -16.68 -2.45
N PHE A 398 23.68 -17.66 -1.87
CA PHE A 398 22.27 -17.89 -2.19
C PHE A 398 21.35 -16.78 -1.70
N ALA A 399 21.63 -16.21 -0.52
CA ALA A 399 20.88 -15.06 -0.04
C ALA A 399 21.08 -13.83 -0.92
N LEU A 400 22.30 -13.63 -1.44
CA LEU A 400 22.62 -12.56 -2.37
C LEU A 400 21.89 -12.73 -3.71
N GLU A 401 21.86 -13.94 -4.27
CA GLU A 401 21.09 -14.26 -5.48
C GLU A 401 19.59 -14.00 -5.28
N SER A 402 19.03 -14.47 -4.15
CA SER A 402 17.62 -14.27 -3.81
C SER A 402 17.25 -12.77 -3.73
N VAL A 403 18.07 -11.95 -3.06
CA VAL A 403 17.80 -10.50 -2.95
C VAL A 403 18.02 -9.75 -4.26
N GLN A 404 18.86 -10.26 -5.16
CA GLN A 404 19.02 -9.67 -6.49
C GLN A 404 17.77 -9.89 -7.35
N LEU A 405 17.09 -11.03 -7.21
CA LEU A 405 15.86 -11.34 -7.94
C LEU A 405 14.66 -10.53 -7.43
N GLU A 406 14.54 -10.36 -6.11
CA GLU A 406 13.45 -9.61 -5.48
C GLU A 406 14.00 -8.53 -4.52
N PRO A 407 14.60 -7.44 -5.06
CA PRO A 407 15.35 -6.45 -4.27
C PRO A 407 14.48 -5.58 -3.36
N LYS A 408 13.17 -5.55 -3.63
CA LYS A 408 12.18 -4.77 -2.86
C LYS A 408 11.70 -5.47 -1.58
N ARG A 409 12.18 -6.68 -1.28
CA ARG A 409 11.70 -7.52 -0.17
C ARG A 409 12.82 -7.79 0.83
N LEU A 410 12.45 -8.08 2.08
CA LEU A 410 13.38 -8.57 3.09
C LEU A 410 13.58 -10.07 2.92
N HIS A 411 14.84 -10.50 2.87
CA HIS A 411 15.21 -11.92 2.77
C HIS A 411 15.89 -12.35 4.04
N GLY A 412 15.65 -13.58 4.50
CA GLY A 412 16.37 -14.08 5.67
C GLY A 412 16.06 -15.52 6.00
N PHE A 413 16.76 -16.02 7.02
CA PHE A 413 16.79 -17.44 7.36
C PHE A 413 15.93 -17.82 8.56
N TYR A 414 15.39 -16.82 9.28
CA TYR A 414 14.69 -17.02 10.53
C TYR A 414 13.37 -16.26 10.54
N ALA A 415 12.28 -16.98 10.27
CA ALA A 415 10.94 -16.41 10.13
C ALA A 415 10.09 -16.53 11.39
N ALA A 416 9.27 -15.53 11.69
CA ALA A 416 8.23 -15.55 12.72
C ALA A 416 6.87 -15.25 12.08
N SER A 417 5.79 -15.59 12.77
CA SER A 417 4.43 -15.27 12.33
C SER A 417 3.74 -14.38 13.34
N HIS A 418 2.84 -13.54 12.84
CA HIS A 418 1.86 -12.88 13.66
C HIS A 418 0.55 -13.66 13.61
N LYS A 419 -0.16 -13.71 14.73
CA LYS A 419 -1.53 -14.22 14.84
C LYS A 419 -2.35 -13.20 15.59
N ILE A 420 -3.63 -13.12 15.25
CA ILE A 420 -4.59 -12.29 15.97
C ILE A 420 -5.66 -13.18 16.60
N SER A 421 -5.94 -12.96 17.87
CA SER A 421 -7.06 -13.59 18.58
C SER A 421 -7.87 -12.49 19.26
N GLY A 422 -9.02 -12.15 18.69
CA GLY A 422 -9.78 -10.96 19.08
C GLY A 422 -9.03 -9.67 18.73
N LYS A 423 -8.65 -8.87 19.74
CA LYS A 423 -7.85 -7.64 19.58
C LYS A 423 -6.39 -7.78 20.04
N VAL A 424 -5.96 -9.00 20.39
CA VAL A 424 -4.62 -9.25 20.92
C VAL A 424 -3.79 -9.93 19.84
N TRP A 425 -2.67 -9.31 19.51
CA TRP A 425 -1.69 -9.87 18.61
C TRP A 425 -0.75 -10.79 19.38
N THR A 426 -0.32 -11.88 18.74
CA THR A 426 0.73 -12.76 19.25
C THR A 426 1.77 -12.97 18.16
N VAL A 427 3.06 -12.94 18.53
CA VAL A 427 4.16 -13.30 17.64
C VAL A 427 4.65 -14.68 18.01
N GLU A 428 4.48 -15.62 17.10
CA GLU A 428 5.02 -16.98 17.20
C GLU A 428 6.36 -17.02 16.49
N THR A 429 7.43 -17.19 17.27
CA THR A 429 8.79 -17.21 16.74
C THR A 429 9.15 -18.53 16.08
N THR A 430 8.34 -19.59 16.22
CA THR A 430 8.52 -20.88 15.52
C THR A 430 7.23 -21.20 14.75
N PRO A 431 6.99 -20.55 13.61
CA PRO A 431 5.75 -20.71 12.87
C PRO A 431 5.60 -22.14 12.35
N SER A 432 4.40 -22.72 12.47
CA SER A 432 4.12 -24.09 12.02
C SER A 432 3.81 -24.21 10.53
N SER A 433 3.28 -23.15 9.89
CA SER A 433 2.81 -23.22 8.50
C SER A 433 3.01 -21.92 7.70
N GLN A 434 2.80 -20.77 8.32
CA GLN A 434 2.89 -19.46 7.67
C GLN A 434 3.83 -18.54 8.43
N TYR A 435 4.52 -17.66 7.72
CA TYR A 435 5.33 -16.61 8.31
C TYR A 435 5.00 -15.24 7.74
N SER A 436 5.30 -14.19 8.49
CA SER A 436 5.03 -12.81 8.08
C SER A 436 6.12 -11.83 8.50
N ILE A 437 7.03 -12.26 9.37
CA ILE A 437 8.09 -11.44 9.96
C ILE A 437 9.40 -12.16 9.70
N MET A 438 10.40 -11.45 9.21
CA MET A 438 11.77 -11.94 9.13
C MET A 438 12.61 -11.37 10.27
N LEU A 439 13.26 -12.25 11.03
CA LEU A 439 14.14 -11.86 12.13
C LEU A 439 15.53 -11.50 11.60
N LEU A 440 16.09 -10.40 12.11
CA LEU A 440 17.37 -9.84 11.64
C LEU A 440 18.61 -10.56 12.21
N HIS A 441 18.47 -11.80 12.67
CA HIS A 441 19.62 -12.59 13.15
C HIS A 441 20.52 -13.04 12.00
N PHE A 442 19.91 -13.29 10.83
CA PHE A 442 20.60 -13.50 9.57
C PHE A 442 19.63 -13.14 8.42
N ALA A 443 19.76 -11.92 7.90
CA ALA A 443 18.85 -11.35 6.92
C ALA A 443 19.59 -10.38 5.98
N VAL A 444 19.06 -10.16 4.78
CA VAL A 444 19.62 -9.26 3.76
C VAL A 444 18.53 -8.42 3.09
N LEU A 445 18.87 -7.17 2.77
CA LEU A 445 18.03 -6.23 2.04
C LEU A 445 18.87 -5.27 1.19
N ASN A 446 18.22 -4.56 0.27
CA ASN A 446 18.84 -3.45 -0.45
C ASN A 446 19.11 -2.28 0.51
N LYS A 447 20.34 -1.76 0.53
CA LYS A 447 20.81 -0.75 1.50
C LYS A 447 19.94 0.50 1.59
N ASP A 448 19.28 0.89 0.50
CA ASP A 448 18.51 2.13 0.43
C ASP A 448 17.30 2.12 1.37
N TYR A 449 16.81 0.93 1.72
CA TYR A 449 15.72 0.79 2.68
C TYR A 449 16.11 1.14 4.11
N LEU A 450 17.38 1.03 4.51
CA LEU A 450 17.82 1.50 5.83
C LEU A 450 17.77 3.02 5.94
N LYS A 451 18.03 3.74 4.84
CA LYS A 451 17.86 5.20 4.79
C LYS A 451 16.38 5.59 4.78
N GLN A 452 15.56 4.87 4.00
CA GLN A 452 14.12 5.11 3.95
C GLN A 452 13.43 4.80 5.29
N PHE A 453 13.93 3.83 6.06
CA PHE A 453 13.41 3.46 7.37
C PHE A 453 13.20 4.68 8.27
N TRP A 454 14.19 5.55 8.38
CA TRP A 454 14.13 6.73 9.23
C TRP A 454 13.17 7.82 8.73
N ARG A 455 12.85 7.83 7.43
CA ARG A 455 11.86 8.73 6.85
C ARG A 455 10.43 8.21 7.01
N TRP A 456 10.26 6.89 6.94
CA TRP A 456 8.96 6.23 7.02
C TRP A 456 8.47 6.08 8.46
N VAL A 457 9.36 5.82 9.42
CA VAL A 457 8.96 5.48 10.79
C VAL A 457 8.49 6.72 11.57
N PRO A 458 7.27 6.71 12.15
CA PRO A 458 6.75 7.84 12.91
C PRO A 458 7.43 7.96 14.29
N LEU A 459 7.55 9.18 14.81
CA LEU A 459 8.21 9.46 16.09
C LEU A 459 7.71 8.61 17.28
N PRO A 460 6.39 8.41 17.49
CA PRO A 460 5.90 7.55 18.57
C PRO A 460 6.38 6.10 18.48
N ALA A 461 6.60 5.59 17.26
CA ALA A 461 7.14 4.25 17.06
C ALA A 461 8.64 4.18 17.39
N ILE A 462 9.41 5.23 17.06
CA ILE A 462 10.84 5.32 17.42
C ILE A 462 11.01 5.35 18.94
N GLU A 463 10.19 6.14 19.65
CA GLU A 463 10.24 6.21 21.11
C GLU A 463 9.92 4.86 21.75
N LEU A 464 8.92 4.16 21.22
CA LEU A 464 8.59 2.81 21.65
C LEU A 464 9.74 1.84 21.39
N ALA A 465 10.34 1.88 20.18
CA ALA A 465 11.44 1.02 19.79
C ALA A 465 12.73 1.27 20.60
N SER A 466 12.94 2.50 21.05
CA SER A 466 14.04 2.84 21.95
C SER A 466 13.91 2.19 23.34
N ARG A 467 12.67 1.85 23.75
CA ARG A 467 12.39 1.12 25.01
C ARG A 467 12.29 -0.39 24.81
N ILE A 468 11.88 -0.84 23.62
CA ILE A 468 11.72 -2.26 23.26
C ILE A 468 12.44 -2.49 21.92
N PRO A 469 13.73 -2.85 21.92
CA PRO A 469 14.55 -2.94 20.70
C PRO A 469 14.00 -3.90 19.62
N GLN A 470 13.25 -4.93 20.00
CA GLN A 470 12.59 -5.84 19.06
C GLN A 470 11.60 -5.14 18.12
N CYS A 471 11.11 -3.96 18.49
CA CYS A 471 10.26 -3.16 17.63
C CYS A 471 10.95 -2.74 16.33
N TYR A 472 12.27 -2.52 16.32
CA TYR A 472 12.97 -2.13 15.10
C TYR A 472 12.84 -3.19 14.00
N THR A 473 12.95 -4.47 14.37
CA THR A 473 12.70 -5.60 13.45
C THR A 473 11.27 -5.60 12.92
N LEU A 474 10.26 -5.38 13.79
CA LEU A 474 8.87 -5.33 13.37
C LEU A 474 8.60 -4.16 12.42
N LEU A 475 9.11 -2.97 12.76
CA LEU A 475 8.96 -1.76 11.97
C LEU A 475 9.60 -1.89 10.59
N LEU A 476 10.77 -2.51 10.49
CA LEU A 476 11.39 -2.78 9.20
C LEU A 476 10.54 -3.74 8.36
N ASN A 477 9.97 -4.78 8.97
CA ASN A 477 9.05 -5.68 8.28
C ASN A 477 7.77 -4.97 7.83
N PHE A 478 7.21 -4.07 8.66
CA PHE A 478 6.03 -3.28 8.29
C PHE A 478 6.31 -2.41 7.07
N MET A 479 7.37 -1.61 7.14
CA MET A 479 7.76 -0.71 6.06
C MET A 479 7.95 -1.47 4.75
N LEU A 480 8.74 -2.55 4.77
CA LEU A 480 9.04 -3.30 3.54
C LEU A 480 7.81 -4.02 2.99
N THR A 481 6.94 -4.53 3.86
CA THR A 481 5.67 -5.13 3.44
C THR A 481 4.73 -4.10 2.83
N GLU A 482 4.67 -2.90 3.42
CA GLU A 482 3.81 -1.81 2.98
C GLU A 482 4.27 -1.22 1.64
N ILE A 483 5.57 -0.95 1.50
CA ILE A 483 6.16 -0.44 0.25
C ILE A 483 6.05 -1.45 -0.88
N SER A 484 6.36 -2.73 -0.60
CA SER A 484 6.37 -3.76 -1.65
C SER A 484 4.98 -4.36 -1.94
N GLY A 485 4.03 -4.23 -1.01
CA GLY A 485 2.75 -4.96 -1.05
C GLY A 485 2.93 -6.48 -0.99
N ARG A 486 4.10 -6.98 -0.58
CA ARG A 486 4.48 -8.40 -0.61
C ARG A 486 5.11 -8.81 0.73
N PRO A 487 4.98 -10.09 1.14
CA PRO A 487 5.60 -10.61 2.37
C PRO A 487 7.14 -10.73 2.25
N PRO A 488 7.91 -10.90 3.33
CA PRO A 488 9.32 -11.25 3.25
C PRO A 488 9.56 -12.61 2.54
N ILE A 489 10.82 -12.93 2.24
CA ILE A 489 11.24 -14.21 1.64
C ILE A 489 12.06 -15.02 2.65
N LEU A 490 11.57 -16.22 2.97
CA LEU A 490 12.29 -17.19 3.80
C LEU A 490 13.24 -18.04 2.95
N ILE A 491 14.52 -17.98 3.30
CA ILE A 491 15.63 -18.71 2.70
C ILE A 491 15.99 -19.89 3.60
N ALA A 492 15.79 -21.11 3.10
CA ALA A 492 16.02 -22.35 3.84
C ALA A 492 15.25 -22.42 5.18
N ASP A 493 15.23 -23.59 5.79
CA ASP A 493 14.60 -23.78 7.11
C ASP A 493 15.65 -24.21 8.10
N ARG A 494 16.11 -23.22 8.86
CA ARG A 494 17.07 -23.41 9.94
C ARG A 494 16.34 -23.53 11.25
N THR A 495 16.76 -24.50 12.05
CA THR A 495 16.28 -24.63 13.43
C THR A 495 16.69 -23.41 14.24
N LYS A 496 15.73 -22.89 15.02
CA LYS A 496 15.96 -21.72 15.86
C LYS A 496 16.53 -22.12 17.21
N ASP A 497 17.45 -21.31 17.68
CA ASP A 497 17.95 -21.42 19.04
C ASP A 497 16.98 -20.80 20.04
N SER A 498 16.97 -21.31 21.28
CA SER A 498 16.09 -20.85 22.35
C SER A 498 16.25 -19.36 22.68
N TRP A 499 17.45 -18.79 22.50
CA TRP A 499 17.73 -17.38 22.79
C TRP A 499 17.05 -16.41 21.81
N MET A 500 16.63 -16.88 20.63
CA MET A 500 15.91 -16.07 19.63
C MET A 500 14.44 -15.83 20.03
N ASN A 501 13.91 -16.67 20.92
CA ASN A 501 12.52 -16.59 21.35
C ASN A 501 12.36 -15.45 22.36
N SER A 502 11.69 -14.38 21.96
CA SER A 502 11.48 -13.20 22.80
C SER A 502 10.00 -12.81 22.85
N ARG A 503 9.45 -12.75 24.07
CA ARG A 503 8.09 -12.25 24.32
C ARG A 503 7.96 -10.76 23.98
N ASN A 504 9.07 -10.03 23.84
CA ASN A 504 9.06 -8.60 23.54
C ASN A 504 8.50 -8.30 22.14
N TYR A 505 8.59 -9.22 21.17
CA TYR A 505 7.93 -9.04 19.88
C TYR A 505 6.41 -8.91 20.03
N THR A 506 5.79 -9.81 20.80
CA THR A 506 4.36 -9.74 21.10
C THR A 506 3.98 -8.46 21.84
N ILE A 507 4.75 -8.09 22.87
CA ILE A 507 4.50 -6.85 23.64
C ILE A 507 4.59 -5.63 22.72
N CYS A 508 5.63 -5.56 21.89
CA CYS A 508 5.82 -4.47 20.96
C CYS A 508 4.69 -4.42 19.93
N LEU A 509 4.34 -5.55 19.31
CA LEU A 509 3.31 -5.61 18.28
C LEU A 509 1.97 -5.08 18.78
N ASN A 510 1.58 -5.45 20.00
CA ASN A 510 0.36 -4.92 20.62
C ASN A 510 0.45 -3.41 20.89
N LYS A 511 1.58 -2.90 21.38
CA LYS A 511 1.76 -1.46 21.62
C LYS A 511 1.82 -0.65 20.33
N LEU A 512 2.51 -1.14 19.30
CA LEU A 512 2.52 -0.54 17.97
C LEU A 512 1.09 -0.50 17.43
N SER A 513 0.35 -1.61 17.52
CA SER A 513 -1.03 -1.67 17.08
C SER A 513 -1.96 -0.77 17.89
N SER A 514 -1.78 -0.57 19.20
CA SER A 514 -2.73 0.25 19.97
C SER A 514 -2.40 1.73 19.96
N LEU A 515 -1.11 2.10 19.96
CA LEU A 515 -0.67 3.48 20.15
C LEU A 515 -0.32 4.20 18.86
N VAL A 516 0.10 3.47 17.83
CA VAL A 516 0.61 4.07 16.59
C VAL A 516 -0.22 3.61 15.38
N TRP A 517 -0.67 2.35 15.41
CA TRP A 517 -1.43 1.73 14.33
C TRP A 517 -2.79 1.13 14.77
N PRO A 518 -3.72 1.93 15.35
CA PRO A 518 -5.00 1.45 15.92
C PRO A 518 -5.90 0.72 14.91
N SER A 519 -5.74 1.01 13.62
CA SER A 519 -6.49 0.39 12.53
C SER A 519 -5.89 -0.92 12.01
N GLY A 520 -4.79 -1.41 12.60
CA GLY A 520 -4.10 -2.64 12.20
C GLY A 520 -2.67 -2.43 11.69
N VAL A 521 -1.89 -3.51 11.67
CA VAL A 521 -0.45 -3.55 11.33
C VAL A 521 -0.22 -4.12 9.93
N SER A 522 0.73 -3.55 9.18
CA SER A 522 1.04 -3.91 7.79
C SER A 522 1.92 -5.17 7.70
N LEU A 523 1.39 -6.35 8.02
CA LEU A 523 2.07 -7.65 7.86
C LEU A 523 1.29 -8.58 6.93
N ILE A 524 2.01 -9.23 6.01
CA ILE A 524 1.43 -10.21 5.08
C ILE A 524 2.03 -11.58 5.38
N SER A 525 1.17 -12.59 5.51
CA SER A 525 1.59 -13.97 5.70
C SER A 525 1.98 -14.63 4.37
N SER A 526 2.95 -15.52 4.41
CA SER A 526 3.44 -16.31 3.29
C SER A 526 3.74 -17.74 3.72
N GLN A 527 3.65 -18.64 2.75
CA GLN A 527 4.11 -20.04 2.85
C GLN A 527 5.30 -20.29 1.92
N ILE A 528 5.66 -19.31 1.08
CA ILE A 528 6.70 -19.45 0.07
C ILE A 528 8.04 -19.57 0.78
N ARG A 529 8.74 -20.68 0.56
CA ARG A 529 10.09 -20.91 1.02
C ARG A 529 10.95 -21.19 -0.20
N ILE A 530 12.12 -20.56 -0.26
CA ILE A 530 13.09 -20.83 -1.31
C ILE A 530 14.15 -21.74 -0.71
N ASP A 531 14.37 -22.88 -1.36
CA ASP A 531 15.38 -23.87 -0.98
C ASP A 531 16.38 -24.05 -2.13
N ARG A 532 17.65 -24.21 -1.81
CA ARG A 532 18.72 -24.35 -2.80
C ARG A 532 18.51 -25.55 -3.73
N LEU A 533 18.01 -26.65 -3.18
CA LEU A 533 17.82 -27.90 -3.93
C LEU A 533 16.71 -27.80 -4.98
N LEU A 534 15.78 -26.85 -4.82
CA LEU A 534 14.67 -26.62 -5.75
C LEU A 534 14.93 -25.44 -6.70
N PHE A 535 16.01 -24.69 -6.49
CA PHE A 535 16.33 -23.49 -7.26
C PHE A 535 17.11 -23.79 -8.54
N VAL A 536 17.73 -24.98 -8.62
CA VAL A 536 18.41 -25.46 -9.82
C VAL A 536 17.50 -26.46 -10.53
N ASP A 537 16.54 -25.96 -11.30
CA ASP A 537 16.06 -26.69 -12.47
C ASP A 537 15.86 -25.73 -13.65
N ASP A 538 16.96 -25.52 -14.39
CA ASP A 538 16.93 -25.01 -15.75
C ASP A 538 16.28 -26.08 -16.65
N ARG A 539 14.94 -26.13 -16.64
CA ARG A 539 14.05 -26.52 -17.76
C ARG A 539 12.56 -26.52 -17.38
N GLY A 540 11.93 -25.36 -17.55
CA GLY A 540 10.56 -25.28 -18.07
C GLY A 540 9.42 -25.31 -17.06
N ILE A 541 8.64 -24.22 -17.09
CA ILE A 541 7.23 -24.10 -16.70
C ILE A 541 6.91 -24.47 -15.24
N VAL A 542 6.65 -23.44 -14.44
CA VAL A 542 5.62 -23.53 -13.38
C VAL A 542 4.67 -22.35 -13.54
N THR A 543 3.55 -22.60 -14.22
CA THR A 543 2.27 -21.89 -14.00
C THR A 543 1.59 -22.48 -12.75
N PRO A 544 0.72 -21.70 -12.08
CA PRO A 544 0.56 -21.67 -10.62
C PRO A 544 0.05 -22.94 -9.94
#